data_AF-A0A1Y3RFU7-F1
#
_entry.id   AF-A0A1Y3RFU7-F1
#
_cell.length_a   1.000
_cell.length_b   1.000
_cell.length_c   1.000
_cell.angle_alpha   90.00
_cell.angle_beta   90.00
_cell.angle_gamma   90.00
#
_symmetry.space_group_name_H-M   'P 1'
#
loop_
_entity.id
_entity.type
_entity.pdbx_description
1 polymer ?
#
loop_
_entity_poly.entity_id
_entity_poly.type
_entity_poly.pdbx_seq_one_letter_code
_entity_poly.pdbx_strand_id
1 'polypeptide(L)' 'MNFTDNRLEREMRQRPRKGCPTPSQGPRGTRCAGCPYWRGICCMTCFRELLHRQAGNRGVTRWAIGS' A
#
# COMPACT_ATOMS: atom_id res chain seq x y z
N MET A 1 -8.42 18.84 -30.28
CA MET A 1 -7.49 18.33 -31.30
C MET A 1 -6.61 17.25 -30.70
N ASN A 2 -6.34 16.19 -31.43
CA ASN A 2 -5.32 15.19 -31.09
C ASN A 2 -4.02 15.56 -31.81
N PHE A 3 -2.90 15.20 -31.22
CA PHE A 3 -1.58 15.41 -31.81
C PHE A 3 -1.26 14.34 -32.86
N THR A 4 -1.82 13.13 -32.71
CA THR A 4 -1.63 11.96 -33.57
C THR A 4 -2.81 10.98 -33.39
N ASP A 5 -3.15 10.17 -34.40
CA ASP A 5 -4.22 9.15 -34.33
C ASP A 5 -3.77 7.79 -33.76
N ASN A 6 -2.69 7.78 -32.96
CA ASN A 6 -2.16 6.54 -32.41
C ASN A 6 -2.88 6.13 -31.11
N ARG A 7 -2.85 4.83 -30.79
CA ARG A 7 -3.50 4.25 -29.61
C ARG A 7 -2.94 4.74 -28.26
N LEU A 8 -1.64 5.00 -28.17
CA LEU A 8 -0.96 5.50 -26.97
C LEU A 8 -1.46 6.90 -26.58
N GLU A 9 -1.69 7.80 -27.54
CA GLU A 9 -2.23 9.12 -27.22
C GLU A 9 -3.62 9.02 -26.57
N ARG A 10 -4.45 8.08 -27.05
CA ARG A 10 -5.75 7.77 -26.42
C ARG A 10 -5.60 7.20 -25.01
N GLU A 11 -4.61 6.34 -24.76
CA GLU A 11 -4.33 5.81 -23.42
C GLU A 11 -3.81 6.90 -22.46
N MET A 12 -2.92 7.78 -22.90
CA MET A 12 -2.40 8.87 -22.08
C MET A 12 -3.45 9.94 -21.75
N ARG A 13 -4.42 10.17 -22.64
CA ARG A 13 -5.56 11.06 -22.37
C ARG A 13 -6.60 10.47 -21.43
N GLN A 14 -6.61 9.15 -21.21
CA GLN A 14 -7.54 8.56 -20.26
C GLN A 14 -7.21 9.07 -18.87
N ARG A 15 -8.25 9.51 -18.14
CA ARG A 15 -8.07 9.95 -16.75
C ARG A 15 -7.50 8.78 -15.95
N PRO A 16 -6.38 8.98 -15.22
CA PRO A 16 -5.88 7.97 -14.31
C PRO A 16 -7.02 7.54 -13.39
N ARG A 17 -7.25 6.23 -13.27
CA ARG A 17 -8.19 5.73 -12.28
C ARG A 17 -7.75 6.24 -10.91
N LYS A 18 -8.68 6.88 -10.18
CA LYS A 18 -8.43 7.23 -8.79
C LYS A 18 -8.07 5.93 -8.07
N GLY A 19 -6.91 5.90 -7.42
CA GLY A 19 -6.46 4.74 -6.67
C GLY A 19 -7.50 4.37 -5.61
N CYS A 20 -7.53 3.10 -5.21
CA CYS A 20 -8.38 2.68 -4.10
C CYS A 20 -8.11 3.56 -2.87
N PRO A 21 -9.15 4.01 -2.16
CA PRO A 21 -8.96 4.76 -0.93
C PRO A 21 -8.13 3.89 0.02
N THR A 22 -7.07 4.47 0.57
CA THR A 22 -6.27 3.78 1.57
C THR A 22 -7.14 3.51 2.79
N PRO A 23 -7.09 2.29 3.35
CA PRO A 23 -7.90 1.97 4.52
C PRO A 23 -7.55 2.92 5.66
N SER A 24 -8.57 3.45 6.33
CA SER A 24 -8.43 4.40 7.43
C SER A 24 -7.75 3.79 8.66
N GLN A 25 -7.73 2.47 8.75
CA GLN A 25 -7.14 1.72 9.86
C GLN A 25 -6.15 0.69 9.34
N GLY A 26 -5.11 0.45 10.14
CA GLY A 26 -4.19 -0.64 9.89
C GLY A 26 -4.87 -2.01 9.93
N PRO A 27 -4.22 -3.05 9.36
CA PRO A 27 -4.73 -4.41 9.39
C PRO A 27 -5.04 -4.86 10.82
N ARG A 28 -6.21 -5.47 11.02
CA ARG A 28 -6.63 -6.02 12.33
C ARG A 28 -5.59 -7.02 12.84
N GLY A 29 -5.31 -7.00 14.14
CA GLY A 29 -4.31 -7.87 14.77
C GLY A 29 -2.86 -7.37 14.66
N THR A 30 -2.61 -6.22 14.00
CA THR A 30 -1.31 -5.55 14.03
C THR A 30 -1.31 -4.37 15.01
N ARG A 31 -0.13 -3.95 15.50
CA ARG A 31 0.01 -2.72 16.31
C ARG A 31 -0.45 -1.44 15.58
N CYS A 32 -0.59 -1.52 14.26
CA CYS A 32 -1.07 -0.42 13.44
C CYS A 32 -2.61 -0.36 13.37
N ALA A 33 -3.33 -1.33 13.94
CA ALA A 33 -4.78 -1.26 14.13
C ALA A 33 -5.11 -0.16 15.16
N GLY A 34 -5.71 0.94 14.70
CA GLY A 34 -6.02 2.11 15.54
C GLY A 34 -4.86 3.09 15.74
N CYS A 35 -3.75 2.95 15.00
CA CYS A 35 -2.66 3.91 15.09
C CYS A 35 -3.06 5.26 14.48
N PRO A 36 -2.94 6.39 15.21
CA PRO A 36 -3.29 7.71 14.68
C PRO A 36 -2.37 8.16 13.54
N TYR A 37 -1.21 7.52 13.40
CA TYR A 37 -0.23 7.78 12.34
C TYR A 37 -0.43 6.89 11.10
N TRP A 38 -1.43 6.01 11.09
CA TRP A 38 -1.73 5.18 9.92
C TRP A 38 -2.31 6.03 8.78
N ARG A 39 -1.70 5.93 7.59
CA ARG A 39 -2.20 6.57 6.34
C ARG A 39 -2.18 5.62 5.15
N GLY A 40 -2.40 4.32 5.40
CA GLY A 40 -2.23 3.26 4.41
C GLY A 40 -0.80 2.71 4.30
N ILE A 41 0.12 3.23 5.12
CA ILE A 41 1.46 2.68 5.36
C ILE A 41 1.67 2.55 6.87
N CYS A 42 2.56 1.64 7.27
CA CYS A 42 2.97 1.49 8.66
C CYS A 42 3.53 2.82 9.20
N CYS A 43 3.17 3.17 10.43
CA CYS A 43 3.83 4.28 11.13
C CYS A 43 5.32 3.96 11.35
N MET A 44 6.15 4.98 11.56
CA MET A 44 7.61 4.80 11.72
C MET A 44 7.99 3.79 12.81
N THR A 45 7.21 3.71 13.90
CA THR A 45 7.41 2.71 14.97
C THR A 45 7.07 1.30 14.50
N CYS A 46 5.88 1.07 13.91
CA CYS A 46 5.54 -0.22 13.28
C CYS A 46 6.55 -0.62 12.19
N PHE A 47 7.06 0.35 11.42
CA PHE A 47 8.00 0.11 10.33
C PHE A 47 9.38 -0.29 10.85
N ARG A 48 9.91 0.40 11.88
CA ARG A 48 11.15 -0.02 12.54
C ARG A 48 11.03 -1.42 13.14
N GLU A 49 9.93 -1.73 13.84
CA GLU A 49 9.68 -3.08 14.34
C GLU A 49 9.65 -4.13 13.23
N LEU A 50 9.04 -3.82 12.07
CA LEU A 50 9.04 -4.69 10.90
C LEU A 50 10.46 -4.92 10.37
N LEU A 51 11.27 -3.86 10.26
CA LEU A 51 12.66 -3.93 9.81
C LEU A 51 13.52 -4.75 10.78
N HIS A 52 13.35 -4.56 12.09
CA HIS A 52 14.04 -5.35 13.12
C HIS A 52 13.65 -6.83 13.05
N ARG A 53 12.37 -7.15 12.79
CA ARG A 53 11.91 -8.54 12.60
C ARG A 53 12.43 -9.16 11.30
N GLN A 54 12.52 -8.39 10.21
CA GLN A 54 13.07 -8.88 8.94
C GLN A 54 14.59 -9.10 8.99
N ALA A 55 15.34 -8.24 9.69
CA ALA A 55 16.79 -8.39 9.85
C ALA A 55 17.17 -9.65 10.65
N GLY A 56 16.29 -10.13 11.53
CA GLY A 56 16.51 -11.33 12.34
C GLY A 56 15.95 -12.64 11.78
N ASN A 57 15.10 -12.63 10.74
CA ASN A 57 14.37 -13.83 10.34
C ASN A 57 14.14 -13.92 8.82
N ARG A 58 15.07 -14.56 8.09
CA ARG A 58 14.91 -15.00 6.69
C ARG A 58 14.06 -16.29 6.56
N GLY A 59 13.05 -16.47 7.42
CA GLY A 59 12.20 -17.66 7.42
C GLY A 59 10.80 -17.37 7.93
N VAL A 60 9.81 -17.76 7.13
CA VAL A 60 8.35 -17.74 7.37
C VAL A 60 7.64 -16.46 6.96
N THR A 61 7.15 -16.50 5.72
CA THR A 61 5.95 -15.82 5.26
C THR A 61 4.72 -16.33 6.01
N ARG A 62 4.04 -15.45 6.73
CA ARG A 62 2.59 -15.46 7.01
C ARG A 62 2.34 -14.04 7.53
N TRP A 63 1.58 -13.18 6.87
CA TRP A 63 0.12 -13.19 6.89
C TRP A 63 -0.44 -12.65 5.59
N ALA A 64 -1.18 -13.52 4.92
CA ALA A 64 -2.10 -13.19 3.85
C ALA A 64 -3.39 -12.61 4.46
N ILE A 65 -3.97 -11.71 3.66
CA ILE A 65 -5.38 -11.38 3.53
C ILE A 65 -6.29 -12.58 3.92
N GLY A 66 -7.17 -12.37 4.91
CA GLY A 66 -8.49 -13.03 5.04
C GLY A 66 -8.57 -14.47 5.55
N SER A 67 -8.89 -14.64 6.85
CA SER A 67 -10.01 -15.43 7.43
C SER A 67 -9.73 -15.68 8.91
#